data_AF-A0A4V3IR99-F1
#
_entry.id   AF-A0A4V3IR99-F1
#
_cell.length_a   1.000
_cell.length_b   1.000
_cell.length_c   1.000
_cell.angle_alpha   90.00
_cell.angle_beta   90.00
_cell.angle_gamma   90.00
#
_symmetry.space_group_name_H-M   'P 1'
#
loop_
_entity.id
_entity.type
_entity.pdbx_description
1 polymer ?
#
loop_
_entity_poly.entity_id
_entity_poly.type
_entity_poly.pdbx_seq_one_letter_code
_entity_poly.pdbx_strand_id
1 'polypeptide(L)'
;MSSNVVTDTLTSQFAAIGGVMLLAGILPFVASWMLDGVVQLLRRNGPKLFLMGLGFTVLAGGGGYFALQYGLGIQGVPVDSTSAMKTLAQTILMFTIPLALIAFVIRTVKRLVKSR
;
A
#
# COMPACT_ATOMS: atom_id res chain seq x y z
N MET A 1 0.70 16.83 -33.55
CA MET A 1 1.41 17.12 -32.29
C MET A 1 0.44 17.19 -31.08
N SER A 2 -0.54 16.27 -30.98
CA SER A 2 -1.70 16.40 -30.05
C SER A 2 -2.12 15.10 -29.34
N SER A 3 -1.93 13.92 -29.95
CA SER A 3 -2.25 12.63 -29.31
C SER A 3 -1.38 12.33 -28.10
N ASN A 4 -0.08 12.65 -28.18
CA ASN A 4 0.90 12.27 -27.16
C ASN A 4 0.64 13.00 -25.83
N VAL A 5 0.27 14.29 -25.88
CA VAL A 5 0.03 15.10 -24.65
C VAL A 5 -1.18 14.59 -23.85
N VAL A 6 -2.25 14.18 -24.53
CA VAL A 6 -3.45 13.63 -23.87
C VAL A 6 -3.13 12.26 -23.25
N THR A 7 -2.42 11.40 -23.99
CA THR A 7 -2.00 10.08 -23.47
C THR A 7 -1.04 10.21 -22.29
N ASP A 8 -0.09 11.14 -22.33
CA ASP A 8 0.88 11.38 -21.26
C ASP A 8 0.20 11.94 -19.98
N THR A 9 -0.81 12.79 -20.16
CA THR A 9 -1.60 13.34 -19.03
C THR A 9 -2.51 12.29 -18.40
N LEU A 10 -3.12 11.41 -19.21
CA LEU A 10 -3.95 10.33 -18.68
C LEU A 10 -3.11 9.29 -17.95
N THR A 11 -1.98 8.88 -18.54
CA THR A 11 -1.09 7.88 -17.93
C THR A 11 -0.51 8.37 -16.60
N SER A 12 -0.18 9.66 -16.47
CA SER A 12 0.27 10.23 -15.20
C SER A 12 -0.80 10.23 -14.12
N GLN A 13 -2.04 10.60 -14.46
CA GLN A 13 -3.16 10.55 -13.52
C GLN A 13 -3.45 9.12 -13.05
N PHE A 14 -3.49 8.14 -13.97
CA PHE A 14 -3.65 6.73 -13.62
C PHE A 14 -2.49 6.21 -12.78
N ALA A 15 -1.25 6.60 -13.07
CA ALA A 15 -0.10 6.21 -12.28
C ALA A 15 -0.16 6.78 -10.85
N ALA A 16 -0.55 8.04 -10.68
CA ALA A 16 -0.72 8.63 -9.37
C ALA A 16 -1.87 8.00 -8.57
N ILE A 17 -3.03 7.76 -9.20
CA ILE A 17 -4.15 7.06 -8.56
C ILE A 17 -3.73 5.63 -8.18
N GLY A 18 -3.07 4.91 -9.10
CA GLY A 18 -2.53 3.58 -8.84
C GLY A 18 -1.52 3.55 -7.71
N GLY A 19 -0.65 4.56 -7.64
CA GLY A 19 0.29 4.77 -6.54
C GLY A 19 -0.42 4.96 -5.20
N VAL A 20 -1.45 5.81 -5.15
CA VAL A 20 -2.30 5.97 -3.96
C VAL A 20 -2.99 4.65 -3.58
N MET A 21 -3.53 3.90 -4.54
CA MET A 21 -4.17 2.61 -4.25
C MET A 21 -3.19 1.56 -3.71
N LEU A 22 -1.96 1.53 -4.22
CA LEU A 22 -0.91 0.65 -3.70
C LEU A 22 -0.48 1.06 -2.28
N LEU A 23 -0.25 2.35 -2.06
CA LEU A 23 0.26 2.88 -0.79
C LEU A 23 -0.79 2.99 0.32
N ALA A 24 -1.95 3.56 0.02
CA ALA A 24 -3.04 3.76 0.99
C ALA A 24 -3.97 2.55 1.06
N GLY A 25 -4.19 1.89 -0.09
CA GLY A 25 -5.10 0.75 -0.20
C GLY A 25 -4.47 -0.55 0.29
N ILE A 26 -3.42 -0.99 -0.40
CA ILE A 26 -2.87 -2.35 -0.25
C ILE A 26 -1.82 -2.42 0.87
N LEU A 27 -0.93 -1.43 0.97
CA LEU A 27 0.20 -1.45 1.89
C LEU A 27 -0.19 -1.71 3.36
N PRO A 28 -1.29 -1.16 3.92
CA PRO A 28 -1.68 -1.45 5.30
C PRO A 28 -1.95 -2.94 5.55
N PHE A 29 -2.60 -3.64 4.60
CA PHE A 29 -2.86 -5.08 4.72
C PHE A 29 -1.58 -5.91 4.61
N VAL A 30 -0.67 -5.51 3.73
CA VAL A 30 0.62 -6.17 3.58
C VAL A 30 1.49 -5.94 4.82
N ALA A 31 1.49 -4.72 5.38
CA ALA A 31 2.15 -4.43 6.65
C ALA A 31 1.57 -5.26 7.79
N SER A 32 0.25 -5.45 7.83
CA SER A 32 -0.43 -6.36 8.76
C SER A 32 0.02 -7.83 8.58
N TRP A 33 0.31 -8.29 7.36
CA TRP A 33 0.93 -9.60 7.12
C TRP A 33 2.39 -9.66 7.60
N MET A 34 3.15 -8.59 7.41
CA MET A 34 4.52 -8.49 7.91
C MET A 34 4.56 -8.56 9.45
N LEU A 35 3.63 -7.89 10.15
CA LEU A 35 3.47 -7.98 11.60
C LEU A 35 3.18 -9.41 12.06
N ASP A 36 2.27 -10.12 11.37
CA ASP A 36 2.04 -11.56 11.62
C ASP A 36 3.34 -12.39 11.46
N GLY A 37 4.18 -12.00 10.51
CA GLY A 37 5.49 -12.60 10.27
C GLY A 37 6.45 -12.36 11.44
N VAL A 38 6.51 -11.12 11.96
CA VAL A 38 7.28 -10.78 13.16
C VAL A 38 6.83 -11.63 14.35
N VAL A 39 5.52 -11.76 14.57
CA VAL A 39 4.98 -12.60 15.65
C VAL A 39 5.41 -14.06 15.51
N GLN A 40 5.45 -14.61 14.30
CA GLN A 40 5.94 -15.97 14.07
C GLN A 40 7.44 -16.14 14.31
N LEU A 41 8.24 -15.14 13.92
CA LEU A 41 9.68 -15.12 14.15
C LEU A 41 9.97 -15.15 15.65
N LEU A 42 9.26 -14.33 16.43
CA LEU A 42 9.37 -14.29 17.90
C LEU A 42 8.96 -15.62 18.56
N ARG A 43 8.02 -16.35 17.94
CA ARG A 43 7.60 -17.69 18.40
C ARG A 43 8.47 -18.84 17.91
N ARG A 44 9.56 -18.55 17.19
CA ARG A 44 10.45 -19.56 16.57
C ARG A 44 9.74 -20.49 15.57
N ASN A 45 8.60 -20.05 15.00
CA ASN A 45 7.84 -20.80 13.99
C ASN A 45 8.35 -20.58 12.55
N GLY A 46 9.56 -20.03 12.41
CA GLY A 46 10.25 -19.83 11.14
C GLY A 46 10.02 -18.46 10.48
N PRO A 47 10.95 -17.99 9.62
CA PRO A 47 10.92 -16.66 9.03
C PRO A 47 10.05 -16.53 7.77
N LYS A 48 9.44 -17.63 7.29
CA LYS A 48 8.79 -17.68 5.96
C LYS A 48 7.72 -16.58 5.78
N LEU A 49 6.82 -16.42 6.75
CA LEU A 49 5.78 -15.39 6.63
C LEU A 49 6.36 -13.98 6.75
N PHE A 50 7.40 -13.79 7.56
CA PHE A 50 8.10 -12.51 7.66
C PHE A 50 8.73 -12.12 6.32
N LEU A 51 9.47 -13.04 5.68
CA LEU A 51 10.11 -12.79 4.39
C LEU A 51 9.10 -12.53 3.27
N MET A 52 7.99 -13.27 3.25
CA MET A 52 6.90 -13.01 2.30
C MET A 52 6.28 -11.62 2.54
N GLY A 53 5.94 -11.29 3.79
CA GLY A 53 5.40 -9.99 4.16
C GLY A 53 6.34 -8.85 3.77
N LEU A 54 7.62 -8.98 4.10
CA LEU A 54 8.65 -8.01 3.75
C LEU A 54 8.75 -7.82 2.23
N GLY A 55 8.81 -8.91 1.46
CA GLY A 55 8.86 -8.85 0.00
C GLY A 55 7.66 -8.11 -0.59
N PHE A 56 6.45 -8.43 -0.15
CA PHE A 56 5.25 -7.72 -0.59
C PHE A 56 5.24 -6.26 -0.14
N THR A 57 5.75 -5.93 1.07
CA THR A 57 5.83 -4.54 1.55
C THR A 57 6.76 -3.72 0.67
N VAL A 58 7.91 -4.28 0.29
CA VAL A 58 8.86 -3.62 -0.62
C VAL A 58 8.25 -3.44 -2.00
N LEU A 59 7.53 -4.44 -2.54
CA LEU A 59 6.88 -4.33 -3.84
C LEU A 59 5.74 -3.30 -3.84
N ALA A 60 4.83 -3.36 -2.86
CA ALA A 60 3.71 -2.44 -2.77
C ALA A 60 4.16 -1.01 -2.42
N GLY A 61 5.09 -0.88 -1.47
CA GLY A 61 5.63 0.41 -1.04
C GLY A 61 6.51 1.05 -2.11
N GLY A 62 7.47 0.28 -2.66
CA GLY A 62 8.35 0.74 -3.73
C GLY A 62 7.59 1.03 -5.02
N GLY A 63 6.80 0.07 -5.51
CA GLY A 63 5.99 0.24 -6.71
C GLY A 63 4.99 1.39 -6.59
N GLY A 64 4.31 1.48 -5.44
CA GLY A 64 3.38 2.57 -5.16
C GLY A 64 4.07 3.95 -5.09
N TYR A 65 5.26 4.03 -4.49
CA TYR A 65 6.05 5.25 -4.45
C TYR A 65 6.49 5.70 -5.85
N PHE A 66 7.08 4.79 -6.64
CA PHE A 66 7.52 5.14 -8.00
C PHE A 66 6.35 5.53 -8.91
N ALA A 67 5.22 4.82 -8.83
CA ALA A 67 4.02 5.17 -9.58
C ALA A 67 3.47 6.55 -9.20
N LEU A 68 3.46 6.87 -7.89
CA LEU A 68 3.04 8.18 -7.40
C LEU A 68 3.98 9.29 -7.84
N GLN A 69 5.30 9.10 -7.73
CA GLN A 69 6.30 10.07 -8.18
C GLN A 69 6.23 10.31 -9.70
N TYR A 70 6.05 9.24 -10.49
CA TYR A 70 5.85 9.36 -11.92
C TYR A 70 4.60 10.19 -12.26
N GLY A 71 3.48 9.90 -11.59
CA GLY A 71 2.23 10.61 -11.83
C GLY A 71 2.23 12.08 -11.40
N LEU A 72 2.98 12.42 -10.33
CA LEU A 72 3.11 13.80 -9.84
C LEU A 72 4.22 14.60 -10.55
N GLY A 73 5.14 13.93 -11.25
CA GLY A 73 6.32 14.55 -11.87
C GLY A 73 6.07 15.21 -13.24
N ILE A 74 4.91 15.01 -13.86
CA ILE A 74 4.60 15.60 -15.17
C ILE A 74 4.15 17.07 -15.00
N GLN A 75 4.80 17.99 -15.72
CA GLN A 75 4.43 19.41 -15.75
C GLN A 75 2.99 19.58 -16.27
N GLY A 76 2.12 20.22 -15.49
CA GLY A 76 0.74 20.50 -15.87
C GLY A 76 -0.33 19.86 -14.99
N VAL A 77 0.04 19.07 -13.97
CA VAL A 77 -0.92 18.60 -12.95
C VAL A 77 -1.34 19.80 -12.08
N PRO A 78 -2.63 20.20 -12.07
CA PRO A 78 -3.10 21.31 -11.26
C PRO A 78 -2.82 21.06 -9.77
N VAL A 79 -2.46 22.10 -9.02
CA VAL A 79 -2.22 22.00 -7.58
C VAL A 79 -3.43 21.41 -6.84
N ASP A 80 -4.64 21.69 -7.33
CA ASP A 80 -5.90 21.14 -6.86
C ASP A 80 -6.02 19.61 -7.01
N SER A 81 -5.33 19.03 -7.99
CA SER A 81 -5.27 17.56 -8.16
C SER A 81 -4.41 16.90 -7.08
N THR A 82 -3.38 17.60 -6.59
CA THR A 82 -2.51 17.08 -5.52
C THR A 82 -3.23 17.09 -4.17
N SER A 83 -4.01 18.13 -3.88
CA SER A 83 -4.83 18.19 -2.66
C SER A 83 -5.92 17.13 -2.69
N ALA A 84 -6.61 16.93 -3.82
CA ALA A 84 -7.59 15.86 -3.99
C ALA A 84 -6.98 14.46 -3.79
N MET A 85 -5.78 14.21 -4.31
CA MET A 85 -5.06 12.93 -4.09
C MET A 85 -4.68 12.70 -2.63
N LYS A 86 -4.26 13.74 -1.90
CA LYS A 86 -3.98 13.66 -0.46
C LYS A 86 -5.25 13.32 0.31
N THR A 87 -6.36 13.99 0.01
CA THR A 87 -7.66 13.70 0.64
C THR A 87 -8.10 12.27 0.35
N LEU A 88 -8.01 11.82 -0.91
CA LEU A 88 -8.30 10.44 -1.30
C LEU A 88 -7.45 9.44 -0.51
N ALA A 89 -6.14 9.66 -0.45
CA ALA A 89 -5.23 8.80 0.31
C ALA A 89 -5.60 8.75 1.80
N GLN A 90 -5.91 9.90 2.41
CA GLN A 90 -6.34 9.98 3.81
C GLN A 90 -7.64 9.23 4.04
N THR A 91 -8.64 9.41 3.18
CA THR A 91 -9.92 8.70 3.27
C THR A 91 -9.71 7.19 3.19
N ILE A 92 -8.89 6.71 2.24
CA ILE A 92 -8.59 5.28 2.12
C ILE A 92 -7.89 4.77 3.38
N LEU A 93 -6.85 5.47 3.85
CA LEU A 93 -6.10 5.10 5.06
C LEU A 93 -6.99 5.02 6.31
N MET A 94 -7.99 5.90 6.42
CA MET A 94 -8.93 5.92 7.53
C MET A 94 -9.68 4.59 7.68
N PHE A 95 -9.91 3.87 6.58
CA PHE A 95 -10.56 2.56 6.60
C PHE A 95 -9.57 1.40 6.54
N THR A 96 -8.52 1.50 5.71
CA THR A 96 -7.59 0.39 5.50
C THR A 96 -6.69 0.13 6.70
N ILE A 97 -6.30 1.16 7.46
CA ILE A 97 -5.51 0.97 8.69
C ILE A 97 -6.32 0.19 9.74
N PRO A 98 -7.52 0.62 10.17
CA PRO A 98 -8.31 -0.16 11.14
C PRO A 98 -8.61 -1.57 10.67
N LEU A 99 -9.02 -1.75 9.40
CA LEU A 99 -9.32 -3.07 8.85
C LEU A 99 -8.08 -3.99 8.83
N ALA A 100 -6.92 -3.46 8.46
CA ALA A 100 -5.67 -4.22 8.47
C ALA A 100 -5.26 -4.63 9.90
N LEU A 101 -5.46 -3.75 10.88
CA LEU A 101 -5.22 -4.06 12.30
C LEU A 101 -6.19 -5.11 12.83
N ILE A 102 -7.49 -5.01 12.52
CA ILE A 102 -8.48 -6.02 12.88
C ILE A 102 -8.09 -7.39 12.28
N ALA A 103 -7.72 -7.41 11.00
CA ALA A 103 -7.26 -8.62 10.33
C ALA A 103 -5.98 -9.20 10.95
N PHE A 104 -5.05 -8.35 11.40
CA PHE A 104 -3.86 -8.77 12.16
C PHE A 104 -4.25 -9.43 13.48
N VAL A 105 -5.08 -8.77 14.29
CA VAL A 105 -5.51 -9.26 15.60
C VAL A 105 -6.21 -10.60 15.48
N ILE A 106 -7.18 -10.73 14.55
CA ILE A 106 -7.92 -11.98 14.31
C ILE A 106 -6.95 -13.12 13.99
N ARG A 107 -5.99 -12.90 13.08
CA ARG A 107 -5.02 -13.94 12.67
C ARG A 107 -4.06 -14.29 13.80
N THR A 108 -3.58 -13.30 14.55
CA THR A 108 -2.71 -13.51 15.70
C THR A 108 -3.41 -14.30 16.81
N VAL A 109 -4.66 -13.97 17.14
CA VAL A 109 -5.47 -14.71 18.11
C VAL A 109 -5.71 -16.14 17.64
N LYS A 110 -6.11 -16.34 16.38
CA LYS A 110 -6.30 -17.68 15.82
C LYS A 110 -5.03 -18.53 15.89
N ARG A 111 -3.87 -17.94 15.63
CA ARG A 111 -2.55 -18.61 15.77
C ARG A 111 -2.20 -18.92 17.21
N LEU A 112 -2.58 -18.07 18.18
CA LEU A 112 -2.40 -18.34 19.62
C LEU A 112 -3.26 -19.51 20.10
N VAL A 113 -4.53 -19.53 19.70
CA VAL A 113 -5.46 -20.59 20.10
C VAL A 113 -5.01 -21.93 19.52
N LYS A 114 -4.58 -21.97 18.25
CA LYS A 114 -4.13 -23.22 17.62
C LYS A 114 -2.80 -23.77 18.17
N SER A 115 -1.98 -22.94 18.82
CA SER A 115 -0.70 -23.39 19.39
C SER A 115 -0.81 -23.92 20.83
N ARG A 116 -2.00 -23.84 21.44
CA ARG A 116 -2.32 -24.48 22.72
C ARG A 116 -2.95 -25.85 22.46
#